data_AF-A0A1Y2VBL0-F1
#
_entry.id   AF-A0A1Y2VBL0-F1
#
_cell.length_a   1.000
_cell.length_b   1.000
_cell.length_c   1.000
_cell.angle_alpha   90.00
_cell.angle_beta   90.00
_cell.angle_gamma   90.00
#
_symmetry.space_group_name_H-M   'P 1'
#
loop_
_entity.id
_entity.type
_entity.pdbx_description
1 polymer ?
#
loop_
_entity_poly.entity_id
_entity_poly.type
_entity_poly.pdbx_seq_one_letter_code
_entity_poly.pdbx_strand_id
1 'polypeptide(L)'
;MKSVSFSLALGFGSTLVYSAPSPSSGWQAPGPNDVRAPCPMLNTLANHGFLPHDGKGITVNKTIDALGSALNIDANLSTLLFGFAATTNPQPNATFFDLDHLSRHNILEHDASLSRQDSYFGPADVFNEAVFNQTKSFWTGDIIDVQMAANARIVRLLTSNLTNPEYSLSDLGSAFSIGETAAYIGILGDKKSATVPKSWVEYLFENERLPYELGFKRPNDPFTTDDLGDLSTQIINAQHFPQSPGKVEKRGDTRCPYGYH
;
A
#
# COMPACT_ATOMS: atom_id res chain seq x y z
N MET A 1 -73.44 -27.49 1.22
CA MET A 1 -72.11 -27.82 1.77
C MET A 1 -71.17 -26.68 1.41
N LYS A 2 -70.52 -26.08 2.40
CA LYS A 2 -69.79 -24.80 2.31
C LYS A 2 -68.47 -24.98 1.55
N SER A 3 -68.21 -24.10 0.57
CA SER A 3 -66.92 -23.98 -0.12
C SER A 3 -65.92 -23.24 0.78
N VAL A 4 -64.72 -23.81 0.93
CA VAL A 4 -63.59 -23.20 1.63
C VAL A 4 -62.65 -22.63 0.58
N SER A 5 -62.43 -21.32 0.60
CA SER A 5 -61.40 -20.65 -0.23
C SER A 5 -60.09 -20.63 0.55
N PHE A 6 -59.01 -21.16 -0.04
CA PHE A 6 -57.65 -21.01 0.46
C PHE A 6 -57.04 -19.74 -0.16
N SER A 7 -56.79 -18.72 0.66
CA SER A 7 -55.99 -17.57 0.28
C SER A 7 -54.52 -17.87 0.56
N LEU A 8 -53.70 -17.90 -0.49
CA LEU A 8 -52.24 -18.02 -0.40
C LEU A 8 -51.68 -16.61 -0.18
N ALA A 9 -51.22 -16.31 1.03
CA ALA A 9 -50.47 -15.07 1.31
C ALA A 9 -49.01 -15.27 0.91
N LEU A 10 -48.58 -14.65 -0.18
CA LEU A 10 -47.17 -14.52 -0.55
C LEU A 10 -46.53 -13.44 0.34
N GLY A 11 -45.79 -13.87 1.35
CA GLY A 11 -44.93 -12.98 2.12
C GLY A 11 -43.69 -12.61 1.29
N PHE A 12 -43.61 -11.36 0.86
CA PHE A 12 -42.36 -10.80 0.34
C PHE A 12 -41.40 -10.62 1.51
N GLY A 13 -40.49 -11.58 1.70
CA GLY A 13 -39.33 -11.40 2.56
C GLY A 13 -38.45 -10.30 1.97
N SER A 14 -38.31 -9.20 2.69
CA SER A 14 -37.36 -8.14 2.35
C SER A 14 -35.95 -8.70 2.50
N THR A 15 -35.34 -9.12 1.40
CA THR A 15 -33.90 -9.33 1.36
C THR A 15 -33.25 -7.95 1.48
N LEU A 16 -32.51 -7.74 2.57
CA LEU A 16 -31.60 -6.61 2.67
C LEU A 16 -30.51 -6.83 1.61
N VAL A 17 -30.70 -6.23 0.44
CA VAL A 17 -29.62 -6.06 -0.52
C VAL A 17 -28.67 -5.06 0.12
N TYR A 18 -27.52 -5.54 0.58
CA TYR A 18 -26.42 -4.67 0.98
C TYR A 18 -25.89 -4.02 -0.30
N SER A 19 -26.48 -2.89 -0.68
CA SER A 19 -25.93 -2.06 -1.76
C SER A 19 -24.58 -1.55 -1.29
N ALA A 20 -23.51 -1.99 -1.96
CA ALA A 20 -22.20 -1.38 -1.84
C ALA A 20 -22.34 0.14 -2.10
N PRO A 21 -21.63 1.01 -1.36
CA PRO A 21 -21.76 2.46 -1.52
C PRO A 21 -21.42 2.88 -2.96
N SER A 22 -22.16 3.87 -3.48
CA SER A 22 -22.05 4.38 -4.85
C SER A 22 -20.64 4.96 -5.16
N PRO A 23 -20.14 4.89 -6.41
CA PRO A 23 -18.73 5.13 -6.75
C PRO A 23 -18.23 6.58 -6.67
N SER A 24 -19.01 7.53 -6.15
CA SER A 24 -18.63 8.96 -6.09
C SER A 24 -18.99 9.71 -4.81
N SER A 25 -19.57 9.12 -3.76
CA SER A 25 -20.20 9.91 -2.67
C SER A 25 -19.60 9.76 -1.27
N GLY A 26 -18.32 9.39 -1.12
CA GLY A 26 -17.77 9.05 0.21
C GLY A 26 -16.37 9.57 0.54
N TRP A 27 -15.60 10.09 -0.42
CA TRP A 27 -14.27 10.62 -0.11
C TRP A 27 -14.41 11.95 0.65
N GLN A 28 -13.71 12.06 1.77
CA GLN A 28 -13.55 13.26 2.56
C GLN A 28 -12.06 13.41 2.89
N ALA A 29 -11.56 14.65 2.84
CA ALA A 29 -10.20 14.94 3.28
C ALA A 29 -10.08 14.72 4.81
N PRO A 30 -8.92 14.29 5.32
CA PRO A 30 -8.71 14.21 6.77
C PRO A 30 -8.92 15.58 7.42
N GLY A 31 -9.64 15.60 8.53
CA GLY A 31 -9.76 16.75 9.41
C GLY A 31 -8.54 16.94 10.32
N PRO A 32 -8.46 18.05 11.07
CA PRO A 32 -7.29 18.38 11.90
C PRO A 32 -6.95 17.40 13.03
N ASN A 33 -7.89 16.54 13.43
CA ASN A 33 -7.72 15.57 14.52
C ASN A 33 -7.62 14.11 14.02
N ASP A 34 -7.68 13.92 12.70
CA ASP A 34 -7.61 12.62 12.06
C ASP A 34 -6.13 12.27 11.82
N VAL A 35 -5.78 11.01 12.05
CA VAL A 35 -4.41 10.52 11.83
C VAL A 35 -4.31 9.75 10.52
N ARG A 36 -3.13 9.79 9.91
CA ARG A 36 -2.81 9.11 8.65
C ARG A 36 -1.46 8.40 8.77
N ALA A 37 -1.24 7.46 7.87
CA ALA A 37 -0.13 6.52 7.83
C ALA A 37 0.87 6.89 6.73
N PRO A 38 2.07 6.25 6.70
CA PRO A 38 2.92 6.23 5.51
C PRO A 38 2.29 5.44 4.34
N CYS A 39 1.28 4.61 4.61
CA CYS A 39 0.61 3.80 3.60
C CYS A 39 -0.49 4.59 2.85
N PRO A 40 -0.32 4.91 1.55
CA PRO A 40 -1.30 5.68 0.79
C PRO A 40 -2.64 4.94 0.65
N MET A 41 -2.63 3.61 0.60
CA MET A 41 -3.86 2.82 0.48
C MET A 41 -4.70 2.89 1.76
N LEU A 42 -4.11 2.74 2.95
CA LEU A 42 -4.87 2.83 4.20
C LEU A 42 -5.42 4.24 4.43
N ASN A 43 -4.65 5.27 4.07
CA ASN A 43 -5.12 6.66 4.08
C ASN A 43 -6.31 6.85 3.16
N THR A 44 -6.23 6.30 1.95
CA THR A 44 -7.32 6.27 0.98
C THR A 44 -8.56 5.61 1.57
N LEU A 45 -8.43 4.45 2.21
CA LEU A 45 -9.57 3.73 2.78
C LEU A 45 -10.20 4.48 3.96
N ALA A 46 -9.43 5.19 4.78
CA ALA A 46 -9.97 6.09 5.81
C ALA A 46 -10.67 7.31 5.18
N ASN A 47 -10.07 7.93 4.16
CA ASN A 47 -10.66 9.06 3.44
C ASN A 47 -12.00 8.68 2.78
N HIS A 48 -12.14 7.45 2.30
CA HIS A 48 -13.38 6.92 1.73
C HIS A 48 -14.37 6.34 2.76
N GLY A 49 -14.00 6.28 4.05
CA GLY A 49 -14.84 5.75 5.12
C GLY A 49 -14.96 4.22 5.17
N PHE A 50 -14.08 3.48 4.48
CA PHE A 50 -13.97 2.02 4.64
C PHE A 50 -13.31 1.65 5.97
N LEU A 51 -12.32 2.44 6.38
CA LEU A 51 -11.75 2.46 7.73
C LEU A 51 -12.37 3.60 8.54
N PRO A 52 -12.25 3.59 9.88
CA PRO A 52 -12.55 4.77 10.70
C PRO A 52 -11.89 6.01 10.12
N HIS A 53 -12.69 7.05 9.81
CA HIS A 53 -12.20 8.23 9.11
C HIS A 53 -11.15 9.00 9.91
N ASP A 54 -11.26 8.95 11.25
CA ASP A 54 -10.28 9.52 12.18
C ASP A 54 -8.95 8.76 12.21
N GLY A 55 -8.86 7.60 11.55
CA GLY A 55 -7.67 6.77 11.47
C GLY A 55 -7.37 5.97 12.74
N LYS A 56 -8.32 5.84 13.68
CA LYS A 56 -8.06 5.29 15.03
C LYS A 56 -8.81 3.99 15.32
N GLY A 57 -8.28 3.20 16.24
CA GLY A 57 -8.90 2.00 16.76
C GLY A 57 -9.15 0.94 15.69
N ILE A 58 -8.23 0.76 14.74
CA ILE A 58 -8.37 -0.18 13.62
C ILE A 58 -8.07 -1.59 14.14
N THR A 59 -9.08 -2.45 14.16
CA THR A 59 -8.99 -3.86 14.59
C THR A 59 -8.85 -4.79 13.38
N VAL A 60 -8.58 -6.07 13.64
CA VAL A 60 -8.50 -7.09 12.58
C VAL A 60 -9.78 -7.17 11.75
N ASN A 61 -10.96 -7.14 12.38
CA ASN A 61 -12.23 -7.20 11.67
C ASN A 61 -12.44 -5.96 10.78
N LYS A 62 -12.15 -4.75 11.30
CA LYS A 62 -12.19 -3.51 10.50
C LYS A 62 -11.25 -3.58 9.30
N THR A 63 -10.09 -4.20 9.48
CA THR A 63 -9.10 -4.37 8.40
C THR A 63 -9.60 -5.33 7.33
N ILE A 64 -10.11 -6.52 7.72
CA ILE A 64 -10.69 -7.50 6.80
C ILE A 64 -11.87 -6.88 6.03
N ASP A 65 -12.78 -6.20 6.73
CA ASP A 65 -13.96 -5.58 6.12
C ASP A 65 -13.55 -4.48 5.13
N ALA A 66 -12.63 -3.59 5.51
CA ALA A 66 -12.20 -2.49 4.65
C ALA A 66 -11.46 -2.99 3.39
N LEU A 67 -10.47 -3.87 3.56
CA LEU A 67 -9.67 -4.39 2.44
C LEU A 67 -10.51 -5.29 1.52
N GLY A 68 -11.39 -6.13 2.09
CA GLY A 68 -12.29 -6.98 1.33
C GLY A 68 -13.36 -6.20 0.56
N SER A 69 -14.00 -5.21 1.21
CA SER A 69 -15.09 -4.45 0.59
C SER A 69 -14.61 -3.43 -0.44
N ALA A 70 -13.45 -2.81 -0.27
CA ALA A 70 -12.94 -1.81 -1.21
C ALA A 70 -12.11 -2.41 -2.35
N LEU A 71 -11.29 -3.43 -2.04
CA LEU A 71 -10.21 -3.89 -2.90
C LEU A 71 -10.30 -5.39 -3.25
N ASN A 72 -11.24 -6.13 -2.64
CA ASN A 72 -11.35 -7.57 -2.77
C ASN A 72 -10.08 -8.32 -2.33
N ILE A 73 -9.36 -7.80 -1.34
CA ILE A 73 -8.25 -8.55 -0.71
C ILE A 73 -8.86 -9.63 0.19
N ASP A 74 -8.31 -10.84 0.14
CA ASP A 74 -8.84 -11.94 0.93
C ASP A 74 -8.63 -11.74 2.45
N ALA A 75 -9.42 -12.46 3.25
CA ALA A 75 -9.37 -12.32 4.70
C ALA A 75 -8.03 -12.81 5.29
N ASN A 76 -7.38 -13.78 4.65
CA ASN A 76 -6.11 -14.33 5.12
C ASN A 76 -4.98 -13.31 5.00
N LEU A 77 -4.80 -12.72 3.82
CA LEU A 77 -3.84 -11.64 3.58
C LEU A 77 -4.17 -10.43 4.44
N SER A 78 -5.46 -10.06 4.57
CA SER A 78 -5.88 -8.96 5.44
C SER A 78 -5.51 -9.19 6.91
N THR A 79 -5.67 -10.41 7.41
CA THR A 79 -5.28 -10.79 8.79
C THR A 79 -3.77 -10.76 8.97
N LEU A 80 -3.02 -11.26 7.98
CA LEU A 80 -1.56 -11.21 7.98
C LEU A 80 -1.03 -9.76 8.05
N LEU A 81 -1.54 -8.89 7.19
CA LEU A 81 -1.18 -7.46 7.16
C LEU A 81 -1.55 -6.76 8.47
N PHE A 82 -2.73 -7.06 9.03
CA PHE A 82 -3.12 -6.57 10.34
C PHE A 82 -2.13 -7.00 11.44
N GLY A 83 -1.67 -8.26 11.42
CA GLY A 83 -0.72 -8.77 12.39
C GLY A 83 0.58 -7.95 12.43
N PHE A 84 1.12 -7.58 11.26
CA PHE A 84 2.27 -6.69 11.17
C PHE A 84 1.94 -5.27 11.65
N ALA A 85 0.84 -4.68 11.18
CA ALA A 85 0.41 -3.34 11.56
C ALA A 85 0.22 -3.19 13.09
N ALA A 86 -0.37 -4.19 13.75
CA ALA A 86 -0.59 -4.19 15.19
C ALA A 86 0.71 -4.12 16.02
N THR A 87 1.84 -4.62 15.49
CA THR A 87 3.15 -4.52 16.18
C THR A 87 3.65 -3.08 16.29
N THR A 88 3.13 -2.18 15.46
CA THR A 88 3.45 -0.76 15.49
C THR A 88 2.70 -0.01 16.59
N ASN A 89 1.71 -0.62 17.26
CA ASN A 89 1.10 -0.01 18.42
C ASN A 89 2.08 -0.04 19.62
N PRO A 90 2.39 1.09 20.28
CA PRO A 90 3.30 1.10 21.43
C PRO A 90 2.71 0.44 22.69
N GLN A 91 1.39 0.20 22.72
CA GLN A 91 0.74 -0.47 23.83
C GLN A 91 1.09 -1.98 23.85
N PRO A 92 1.51 -2.55 25.00
CA PRO A 92 1.70 -3.98 25.13
C PRO A 92 0.41 -4.77 24.85
N ASN A 93 0.52 -5.87 24.10
CA ASN A 93 -0.60 -6.75 23.74
C ASN A 93 -1.77 -6.03 23.05
N ALA A 94 -1.49 -4.99 22.28
CA ALA A 94 -2.52 -4.27 21.55
C ALA A 94 -3.27 -5.19 20.57
N THR A 95 -4.58 -4.99 20.48
CA THR A 95 -5.48 -5.70 19.54
C THR A 95 -5.99 -4.79 18.43
N PHE A 96 -5.37 -3.62 18.26
CA PHE A 96 -5.69 -2.60 17.28
C PHE A 96 -4.45 -1.76 16.98
N PHE A 97 -4.50 -0.94 15.93
CA PHE A 97 -3.56 0.14 15.67
C PHE A 97 -4.29 1.41 15.23
N ASP A 98 -3.60 2.54 15.33
CA ASP A 98 -4.01 3.82 14.75
C ASP A 98 -3.07 4.08 13.56
N LEU A 99 -3.52 4.81 12.53
CA LEU A 99 -2.77 4.96 11.28
C LEU A 99 -1.38 5.59 11.49
N ASP A 100 -1.23 6.53 12.43
CA ASP A 100 0.04 7.18 12.77
C ASP A 100 0.99 6.27 13.55
N HIS A 101 0.52 5.18 14.16
CA HIS A 101 1.40 4.17 14.74
C HIS A 101 2.31 3.54 13.68
N LEU A 102 1.82 3.42 12.44
CA LEU A 102 2.57 2.84 11.33
C LEU A 102 3.81 3.66 10.95
N SER A 103 3.87 4.95 11.30
CA SER A 103 5.01 5.84 11.05
C SER A 103 6.21 5.62 12.00
N ARG A 104 6.10 4.68 12.95
CA ARG A 104 7.19 4.36 13.86
C ARG A 104 8.33 3.65 13.12
N HIS A 105 9.42 4.39 12.97
CA HIS A 105 10.57 3.97 12.17
C HIS A 105 11.17 2.62 12.60
N ASN A 106 11.54 1.81 11.60
CA ASN A 106 12.21 0.51 11.73
C ASN A 106 11.41 -0.60 12.45
N ILE A 107 10.08 -0.47 12.52
CA ILE A 107 9.18 -1.58 12.89
C ILE A 107 8.54 -2.17 11.63
N LEU A 108 7.83 -1.33 10.89
CA LEU A 108 7.21 -1.65 9.60
C LEU A 108 7.63 -0.62 8.56
N GLU A 109 7.47 0.66 8.89
CA GLU A 109 8.02 1.78 8.11
C GLU A 109 9.53 1.64 8.00
N HIS A 110 10.03 1.94 6.80
CA HIS A 110 11.40 1.73 6.40
C HIS A 110 11.87 2.82 5.43
N ASP A 111 13.20 3.01 5.40
CA ASP A 111 13.86 3.90 4.44
C ASP A 111 13.60 3.46 2.99
N ALA A 112 13.90 4.34 2.03
CA ALA A 112 13.75 4.10 0.59
C ALA A 112 12.31 3.88 0.12
N SER A 113 11.35 4.49 0.83
CA SER A 113 9.95 4.56 0.43
C SER A 113 9.77 5.15 -0.99
N LEU A 114 8.73 4.70 -1.69
CA LEU A 114 8.40 5.14 -3.06
C LEU A 114 7.91 6.59 -3.15
N SER A 115 7.37 7.14 -2.05
CA SER A 115 6.74 8.48 -2.06
C SER A 115 6.95 9.28 -0.78
N ARG A 116 7.61 8.68 0.22
CA ARG A 116 7.92 9.30 1.51
C ARG A 116 9.43 9.46 1.62
N GLN A 117 9.87 10.55 2.24
CA GLN A 117 11.27 10.72 2.58
C GLN A 117 11.66 9.78 3.73
N ASP A 118 12.93 9.43 3.81
CA ASP A 118 13.48 8.67 4.94
C ASP A 118 13.33 9.47 6.26
N SER A 119 13.14 8.75 7.37
CA SER A 119 12.86 9.34 8.69
C SER A 119 13.97 10.27 9.18
N TYR A 120 15.21 10.03 8.74
CA TYR A 120 16.38 10.88 9.01
C TYR A 120 16.15 12.34 8.59
N PHE A 121 15.41 12.58 7.51
CA PHE A 121 15.18 13.93 6.97
C PHE A 121 13.92 14.60 7.54
N GLY A 122 13.10 13.90 8.32
CA GLY A 122 11.82 14.40 8.85
C GLY A 122 10.71 13.34 8.81
N PRO A 123 9.43 13.74 8.92
CA PRO A 123 8.31 12.81 8.98
C PRO A 123 8.24 11.88 7.76
N ALA A 124 8.22 10.57 8.03
CA ALA A 124 8.22 9.51 7.02
C ALA A 124 6.81 9.08 6.57
N ASP A 125 5.77 9.83 6.93
CA ASP A 125 4.37 9.56 6.60
C ASP A 125 3.74 10.58 5.65
N VAL A 126 4.38 11.73 5.46
CA VAL A 126 3.95 12.79 4.56
C VAL A 126 4.36 12.47 3.12
N PHE A 127 3.40 12.57 2.18
CA PHE A 127 3.71 12.49 0.75
C PHE A 127 4.75 13.54 0.35
N ASN A 128 5.81 13.09 -0.33
CA ASN A 128 6.89 13.94 -0.81
C ASN A 128 6.96 13.86 -2.34
N GLU A 129 6.59 14.95 -3.00
CA GLU A 129 6.52 15.04 -4.46
C GLU A 129 7.89 14.79 -5.12
N ALA A 130 8.98 15.28 -4.54
CA ALA A 130 10.32 15.08 -5.11
C ALA A 130 10.74 13.61 -5.07
N VAL A 131 10.43 12.91 -3.97
CA VAL A 131 10.64 11.47 -3.84
C VAL A 131 9.80 10.71 -4.85
N PHE A 132 8.50 11.02 -4.93
CA PHE A 132 7.60 10.32 -5.85
C PHE A 132 7.95 10.60 -7.32
N ASN A 133 8.39 11.80 -7.67
CA ASN A 133 8.87 12.13 -9.00
C ASN A 133 10.09 11.29 -9.42
N GLN A 134 11.00 10.98 -8.48
CA GLN A 134 12.10 10.05 -8.75
C GLN A 134 11.59 8.62 -9.02
N THR A 135 10.58 8.15 -8.29
CA THR A 135 9.95 6.86 -8.57
C THR A 135 9.28 6.87 -9.95
N LYS A 136 8.48 7.90 -10.25
CA LYS A 136 7.77 8.06 -11.53
C LYS A 136 8.70 8.12 -12.74
N SER A 137 9.94 8.62 -12.59
CA SER A 137 10.87 8.73 -13.73
C SER A 137 11.27 7.38 -14.33
N PHE A 138 10.99 6.26 -13.64
CA PHE A 138 11.25 4.90 -14.13
C PHE A 138 10.00 4.22 -14.71
N TRP A 139 8.85 4.88 -14.68
CA TRP A 139 7.61 4.44 -15.33
C TRP A 139 7.55 5.02 -16.75
N THR A 140 8.34 4.45 -17.66
CA THR A 140 8.60 5.00 -19.00
C THR A 140 7.45 4.83 -19.98
N GLY A 141 6.38 4.12 -19.61
CA GLY A 141 5.15 3.96 -20.39
C GLY A 141 3.89 4.32 -19.60
N ASP A 142 2.73 4.26 -20.26
CA ASP A 142 1.43 4.52 -19.61
C ASP A 142 0.90 3.32 -18.82
N ILE A 143 1.47 2.15 -19.06
CA ILE A 143 1.26 0.93 -18.30
C ILE A 143 2.59 0.59 -17.62
N ILE A 144 2.58 0.51 -16.29
CA ILE A 144 3.71 0.06 -15.49
C ILE A 144 3.75 -1.46 -15.55
N ASP A 145 4.87 -2.02 -15.97
CA ASP A 145 5.18 -3.45 -15.87
C ASP A 145 6.12 -3.74 -14.70
N VAL A 146 6.37 -5.03 -14.45
CA VAL A 146 7.27 -5.50 -13.38
C VAL A 146 8.67 -4.90 -13.49
N GLN A 147 9.21 -4.72 -14.69
CA GLN A 147 10.57 -4.21 -14.88
C GLN A 147 10.65 -2.72 -14.52
N MET A 148 9.68 -1.92 -14.94
CA MET A 148 9.57 -0.51 -14.56
C MET A 148 9.39 -0.36 -13.05
N ALA A 149 8.53 -1.18 -12.45
CA ALA A 149 8.30 -1.21 -11.01
C ALA A 149 9.56 -1.57 -10.21
N ALA A 150 10.28 -2.61 -10.64
CA ALA A 150 11.55 -3.02 -10.06
C ALA A 150 12.60 -1.92 -10.15
N ASN A 151 12.75 -1.27 -11.31
CA ASN A 151 13.71 -0.18 -11.50
C ASN A 151 13.37 1.03 -10.61
N ALA A 152 12.09 1.39 -10.52
CA ALA A 152 11.60 2.48 -9.68
C ALA A 152 11.88 2.23 -8.20
N ARG A 153 11.74 0.99 -7.72
CA ARG A 153 12.13 0.60 -6.35
C ARG A 153 13.64 0.68 -6.14
N ILE A 154 14.43 0.10 -7.06
CA ILE A 154 15.89 0.05 -6.90
C ILE A 154 16.51 1.45 -6.87
N VAL A 155 16.03 2.41 -7.70
CA VAL A 155 16.57 3.77 -7.63
C VAL A 155 16.33 4.43 -6.28
N ARG A 156 15.20 4.12 -5.62
CA ARG A 156 14.89 4.63 -4.29
C ARG A 156 15.84 4.07 -3.25
N LEU A 157 16.09 2.76 -3.27
CA LEU A 157 17.06 2.09 -2.40
C LEU A 157 18.47 2.68 -2.56
N LEU A 158 18.93 2.84 -3.81
CA LEU A 158 20.24 3.40 -4.10
C LEU A 158 20.33 4.86 -3.64
N THR A 159 19.30 5.66 -3.90
CA THR A 159 19.29 7.07 -3.54
C THR A 159 19.31 7.25 -2.03
N SER A 160 18.42 6.57 -1.30
CA SER A 160 18.38 6.63 0.16
C SER A 160 19.70 6.17 0.77
N ASN A 161 20.28 5.05 0.32
CA ASN A 161 21.59 4.59 0.80
C ASN A 161 22.73 5.58 0.51
N LEU A 162 22.68 6.31 -0.61
CA LEU A 162 23.70 7.29 -0.98
C LEU A 162 23.57 8.61 -0.22
N THR A 163 22.35 9.03 0.14
CA THR A 163 22.08 10.37 0.67
C THR A 163 21.78 10.38 2.17
N ASN A 164 21.19 9.30 2.71
CA ASN A 164 20.88 9.17 4.12
C ASN A 164 22.08 8.55 4.88
N PRO A 165 22.77 9.32 5.75
CA PRO A 165 23.90 8.80 6.52
C PRO A 165 23.50 7.75 7.57
N GLU A 166 22.22 7.67 7.92
CA GLU A 166 21.64 6.69 8.85
C GLU A 166 20.81 5.62 8.13
N TYR A 167 20.98 5.48 6.80
CA TYR A 167 20.24 4.52 6.00
C TYR A 167 20.22 3.13 6.64
N SER A 168 19.02 2.62 6.80
CA SER A 168 18.76 1.31 7.37
C SER A 168 17.60 0.62 6.67
N LEU A 169 17.78 -0.66 6.35
CA LEU A 169 16.73 -1.48 5.79
C LEU A 169 16.82 -2.87 6.41
N SER A 170 15.88 -3.17 7.32
CA SER A 170 15.76 -4.50 7.91
C SER A 170 15.26 -5.51 6.88
N ASP A 171 15.41 -6.81 7.17
CA ASP A 171 14.84 -7.86 6.30
C ASP A 171 13.32 -7.72 6.15
N LEU A 172 12.63 -7.32 7.23
CA LEU A 172 11.20 -7.06 7.22
C LEU A 172 10.86 -5.83 6.36
N GLY A 173 11.58 -4.72 6.53
CA GLY A 173 11.39 -3.51 5.70
C GLY A 173 11.68 -3.78 4.22
N SER A 174 12.71 -4.57 3.92
CA SER A 174 13.00 -5.00 2.54
C SER A 174 11.87 -5.83 1.94
N ALA A 175 11.32 -6.78 2.70
CA ALA A 175 10.18 -7.59 2.27
C ALA A 175 8.92 -6.73 2.04
N PHE A 176 8.65 -5.76 2.91
CA PHE A 176 7.54 -4.80 2.74
C PHE A 176 7.75 -3.91 1.51
N SER A 177 8.94 -3.36 1.30
CA SER A 177 9.27 -2.57 0.10
C SER A 177 8.98 -3.32 -1.22
N ILE A 178 9.27 -4.63 -1.27
CA ILE A 178 8.94 -5.49 -2.42
C ILE A 178 7.42 -5.70 -2.49
N GLY A 179 6.81 -6.07 -1.38
CA GLY A 179 5.38 -6.36 -1.28
C GLY A 179 4.50 -5.16 -1.62
N GLU A 180 4.89 -3.95 -1.23
CA GLU A 180 4.21 -2.69 -1.58
C GLU A 180 4.25 -2.43 -3.09
N THR A 181 5.39 -2.73 -3.71
CA THR A 181 5.54 -2.63 -5.17
C THR A 181 4.64 -3.65 -5.88
N ALA A 182 4.60 -4.89 -5.38
CA ALA A 182 3.68 -5.92 -5.87
C ALA A 182 2.21 -5.53 -5.65
N ALA A 183 1.89 -4.93 -4.51
CA ALA A 183 0.53 -4.61 -4.10
C ALA A 183 -0.10 -3.56 -5.01
N TYR A 184 0.60 -2.47 -5.37
CA TYR A 184 -0.01 -1.49 -6.28
C TYR A 184 -0.25 -2.07 -7.67
N ILE A 185 0.57 -3.02 -8.14
CA ILE A 185 0.34 -3.74 -9.40
C ILE A 185 -0.88 -4.65 -9.28
N GLY A 186 -0.90 -5.52 -8.27
CA GLY A 186 -1.92 -6.56 -8.14
C GLY A 186 -3.30 -6.06 -7.71
N ILE A 187 -3.35 -4.98 -6.92
CA ILE A 187 -4.61 -4.43 -6.38
C ILE A 187 -5.24 -3.43 -7.36
N LEU A 188 -4.45 -2.50 -7.89
CA LEU A 188 -4.98 -1.50 -8.82
C LEU A 188 -5.01 -2.02 -10.25
N GLY A 189 -4.05 -2.86 -10.66
CA GLY A 189 -3.90 -3.33 -12.03
C GLY A 189 -4.44 -4.74 -12.25
N ASP A 190 -3.71 -5.49 -13.07
CA ASP A 190 -3.99 -6.89 -13.40
C ASP A 190 -2.84 -7.77 -12.90
N LYS A 191 -3.15 -8.60 -11.91
CA LYS A 191 -2.21 -9.53 -11.27
C LYS A 191 -1.72 -10.66 -12.18
N LYS A 192 -2.45 -11.01 -13.26
CA LYS A 192 -2.07 -12.06 -14.21
C LYS A 192 -1.09 -11.55 -15.25
N SER A 193 -1.34 -10.37 -15.81
CA SER A 193 -0.38 -9.72 -16.72
C SER A 193 0.74 -8.98 -15.97
N ALA A 194 0.62 -8.83 -14.65
CA ALA A 194 1.55 -8.11 -13.79
C ALA A 194 1.79 -6.66 -14.27
N THR A 195 0.69 -5.98 -14.60
CA THR A 195 0.71 -4.61 -15.13
C THR A 195 -0.35 -3.73 -14.48
N VAL A 196 -0.11 -2.42 -14.44
CA VAL A 196 -1.06 -1.45 -13.87
C VAL A 196 -1.02 -0.13 -14.64
N PRO A 197 -2.17 0.54 -14.88
CA PRO A 197 -2.17 1.88 -15.47
C PRO A 197 -1.40 2.87 -14.57
N LYS A 198 -0.42 3.55 -15.15
CA LYS A 198 0.42 4.53 -14.44
C LYS A 198 -0.44 5.61 -13.75
N SER A 199 -1.44 6.12 -14.47
CA SER A 199 -2.35 7.15 -13.97
C SER A 199 -3.14 6.71 -12.74
N TRP A 200 -3.43 5.42 -12.56
CA TRP A 200 -4.13 4.92 -11.37
C TRP A 200 -3.22 4.92 -10.15
N VAL A 201 -1.94 4.58 -10.32
CA VAL A 201 -0.94 4.62 -9.24
C VAL A 201 -0.64 6.07 -8.86
N GLU A 202 -0.40 6.94 -9.83
CA GLU A 202 -0.21 8.38 -9.58
C GLU A 202 -1.38 8.98 -8.82
N TYR A 203 -2.61 8.71 -9.28
CA TYR A 203 -3.82 9.22 -8.65
C TYR A 203 -3.95 8.76 -7.19
N LEU A 204 -3.69 7.47 -6.90
CA LEU A 204 -3.72 6.94 -5.53
C LEU A 204 -2.72 7.68 -4.62
N PHE A 205 -1.47 7.81 -5.06
CA PHE A 205 -0.41 8.36 -4.22
C PHE A 205 -0.54 9.87 -4.02
N GLU A 206 -0.94 10.61 -5.05
CA GLU A 206 -1.02 12.07 -5.01
C GLU A 206 -2.30 12.58 -4.34
N ASN A 207 -3.39 11.80 -4.39
CA ASN A 207 -4.70 12.23 -3.90
C ASN A 207 -5.19 11.42 -2.68
N GLU A 208 -4.52 10.31 -2.34
CA GLU A 208 -4.97 9.34 -1.35
C GLU A 208 -6.48 9.04 -1.52
N ARG A 209 -6.81 8.67 -2.76
CA ARG A 209 -8.15 8.47 -3.27
C ARG A 209 -8.17 7.30 -4.26
N LEU A 210 -9.22 6.47 -4.23
CA LEU A 210 -9.38 5.42 -5.22
C LEU A 210 -9.67 6.04 -6.60
N PRO A 211 -9.00 5.59 -7.67
CA PRO A 211 -9.10 6.20 -9.01
C PRO A 211 -10.40 5.85 -9.75
N TYR A 212 -11.55 5.88 -9.06
CA TYR A 212 -12.87 5.59 -9.65
C TYR A 212 -13.19 6.49 -10.85
N GLU A 213 -12.77 7.76 -10.79
CA GLU A 213 -12.93 8.73 -11.89
C GLU A 213 -12.13 8.37 -13.13
N LEU A 214 -11.04 7.61 -12.96
CA LEU A 214 -10.21 7.08 -14.04
C LEU A 214 -10.65 5.68 -14.49
N GLY A 215 -11.79 5.19 -13.98
CA GLY A 215 -12.38 3.91 -14.37
C GLY A 215 -11.97 2.71 -13.53
N PHE A 216 -11.23 2.90 -12.42
CA PHE A 216 -10.96 1.81 -11.48
C PHE A 216 -12.27 1.24 -10.95
N LYS A 217 -12.30 -0.09 -10.80
CA LYS A 217 -13.39 -0.82 -10.17
C LYS A 217 -12.76 -1.84 -9.23
N ARG A 218 -13.43 -2.09 -8.10
CA ARG A 218 -13.06 -3.19 -7.21
C ARG A 218 -12.88 -4.48 -8.03
N PRO A 219 -11.75 -5.19 -7.90
CA PRO A 219 -11.51 -6.46 -8.59
C PRO A 219 -12.60 -7.50 -8.30
N ASN A 220 -12.91 -8.34 -9.29
CA ASN A 220 -13.83 -9.48 -9.11
C ASN A 220 -13.14 -10.70 -8.50
N ASP A 221 -11.92 -10.98 -8.96
CA ASP A 221 -11.07 -12.04 -8.42
C ASP A 221 -10.37 -11.50 -7.15
N PRO A 222 -10.33 -12.26 -6.04
CA PRO A 222 -9.70 -11.78 -4.83
C PRO A 222 -8.18 -11.68 -4.98
N PHE A 223 -7.56 -10.69 -4.34
CA PHE A 223 -6.11 -10.60 -4.21
C PHE A 223 -5.66 -11.33 -2.93
N THR A 224 -4.83 -12.35 -3.10
CA THR A 224 -4.49 -13.33 -2.06
C THR A 224 -3.02 -13.23 -1.64
N THR A 225 -2.64 -14.00 -0.61
CA THR A 225 -1.23 -14.13 -0.21
C THR A 225 -0.35 -14.71 -1.33
N ASP A 226 -0.88 -15.67 -2.11
CA ASP A 226 -0.16 -16.29 -3.22
C ASP A 226 0.08 -15.28 -4.35
N ASP A 227 -0.93 -14.48 -4.71
CA ASP A 227 -0.77 -13.43 -5.73
C ASP A 227 0.29 -12.40 -5.32
N LEU A 228 0.32 -12.01 -4.04
CA LEU A 228 1.33 -11.11 -3.50
C LEU A 228 2.73 -11.75 -3.57
N GLY A 229 2.86 -13.02 -3.22
CA GLY A 229 4.13 -13.77 -3.26
C GLY A 229 4.66 -13.95 -4.69
N ASP A 230 3.79 -14.27 -5.63
CA ASP A 230 4.13 -14.46 -7.05
C ASP A 230 4.61 -13.15 -7.68
N LEU A 231 3.88 -12.05 -7.48
CA LEU A 231 4.31 -10.73 -7.97
C LEU A 231 5.59 -10.25 -7.29
N SER A 232 5.75 -10.49 -5.99
CA SER A 232 6.98 -10.19 -5.26
C SER A 232 8.18 -10.94 -5.85
N THR A 233 8.00 -12.22 -6.17
CA THR A 233 9.02 -13.05 -6.83
C THR A 233 9.37 -12.53 -8.22
N GLN A 234 8.37 -12.12 -9.01
CA GLN A 234 8.61 -11.49 -10.31
C GLN A 234 9.41 -10.19 -10.18
N ILE A 235 9.09 -9.34 -9.21
CA ILE A 235 9.83 -8.10 -8.93
C ILE A 235 11.28 -8.41 -8.51
N ILE A 236 11.49 -9.40 -7.63
CA ILE A 236 12.84 -9.84 -7.24
C ILE A 236 13.63 -10.31 -8.47
N ASN A 237 13.03 -11.12 -9.34
CA ASN A 237 13.70 -11.65 -10.53
C ASN A 237 14.01 -10.58 -11.58
N ALA A 238 13.20 -9.52 -11.67
CA ALA A 238 13.44 -8.39 -12.58
C ALA A 238 14.51 -7.41 -12.07
N GLN A 239 14.94 -7.54 -10.80
CA GLN A 239 15.98 -6.70 -10.23
C GLN A 239 17.36 -7.22 -10.63
N HIS A 240 18.11 -6.35 -11.29
CA HIS A 240 19.50 -6.62 -11.67
C HIS A 240 20.50 -6.25 -10.55
N PHE A 241 20.01 -5.93 -9.35
CA PHE A 241 20.78 -5.52 -8.17
C PHE A 241 20.34 -6.31 -6.93
N PRO A 242 21.24 -6.59 -5.97
CA PRO A 242 20.88 -7.28 -4.73
C PRO A 242 19.90 -6.47 -3.87
N GLN A 243 19.04 -7.16 -3.11
CA GLN A 243 17.97 -6.55 -2.30
C GLN A 243 18.47 -5.53 -1.27
N SER A 244 19.63 -5.80 -0.68
CA SER A 244 20.38 -4.82 0.07
C SER A 244 21.58 -4.43 -0.80
N PRO A 245 21.71 -3.16 -1.24
CA PRO A 245 22.90 -2.70 -1.94
C PRO A 245 24.17 -2.74 -1.06
N GLY A 246 24.08 -3.23 0.19
CA GLY A 246 25.11 -3.05 1.21
C GLY A 246 25.17 -1.59 1.67
N LYS A 247 25.93 -1.29 2.71
CA LYS A 247 26.20 0.12 3.06
C LYS A 247 27.10 0.70 1.98
N VAL A 248 26.63 1.69 1.22
CA VAL A 248 27.52 2.41 0.31
C VAL A 248 28.35 3.36 1.16
N GLU A 249 29.56 2.94 1.50
CA GLU A 249 30.50 3.82 2.20
C GLU A 249 30.87 4.97 1.27
N LYS A 250 30.84 6.21 1.81
CA LYS A 250 31.48 7.34 1.13
C LYS A 250 32.88 6.88 0.75
N ARG A 251 33.25 7.03 -0.54
CA ARG A 251 34.62 6.78 -0.99
C ARG A 251 35.50 7.59 -0.03
N GLY A 252 36.20 6.89 0.85
CA GLY A 252 37.12 7.54 1.78
C GLY A 252 38.11 8.35 0.98
N ASP A 253 38.84 9.23 1.66
CA ASP A 253 40.00 9.93 1.08
C ASP A 253 41.17 8.95 0.81
N THR A 254 40.86 7.73 0.37
CA THR A 254 41.77 6.78 -0.22
C THR A 254 42.20 7.38 -1.54
N ARG A 255 43.27 8.18 -1.45
CA ARG A 255 44.14 8.54 -2.56
C ARG A 255 44.19 7.36 -3.53
N CYS A 256 43.86 7.65 -4.79
CA CYS A 256 44.03 6.71 -5.88
C CYS A 256 45.45 6.11 -5.75
N PRO A 257 45.61 4.78 -5.63
CA PRO A 257 46.92 4.17 -5.44
C PRO A 257 47.84 4.40 -6.65
N TYR A 258 47.28 4.87 -7.76
CA TYR A 258 48.00 5.38 -8.92
C TYR A 258 47.94 6.89 -8.92
N GLY A 259 48.90 7.49 -8.21
CA GLY A 259 49.21 8.91 -8.37
C GLY A 259 49.59 9.16 -9.82
N TYR A 260 48.76 9.93 -10.52
CA TYR A 260 49.22 10.69 -11.67
C TYR A 260 49.29 12.15 -11.20
N HIS A 261 50.51 12.68 -11.35
CA HIS A 261 51.00 13.97 -10.85
C HIS A 261 50.17 15.17 -11.29
#